data_AF-B6B9D3-F1
#
_entry.id   AF-B6B9D3-F1
#
_cell.length_a   1.000
_cell.length_b   1.000
_cell.length_c   1.000
_cell.angle_alpha   90.00
_cell.angle_beta   90.00
_cell.angle_gamma   90.00
#
_symmetry.space_group_name_H-M   'P 1'
#
loop_
_entity.id
_entity.type
_entity.pdbx_description
1 polymer ?
#
loop_
_entity_poly.entity_id
_entity_poly.type
_entity_poly.pdbx_seq_one_letter_code
_entity_poly.pdbx_strand_id
1 'polypeptide(L)'
;MPPLFFAQQAAFIGKQDLPQDFRIFFMRLHGLDIARFLAFCGMVLVNFRIAAQVSPGPDAISLFTNALEGRAAALFVILAGVGLSVGKPDRATLLRRALFLFLIGLLNLTIFEADILHFYALYFLVALPFLTASGRVLLLAAAGTLLIGLISLLALDYEAHWNWETLAYADFWTLEGFLRHSFFNGWHPVFPWAAFLFLGMWIGRLNLASRSVQAHLVLWGAAAAALAALPGLLVQNPELAELSGTSAIPPGPFYILAASGSAMAVIGLTLAITPALDKAGIAEWLAAPGRQALSLYAAHILLGMGTLEAMGQLDGSLSAEQIFGYSLGFCALSMVAAWIWSLFAKRGPLEALLRWSTSFPR
;
A
#
# COMPACT_ATOMS: atom_id res chain seq x y z
N MET A 1 30.32 4.96 16.32
CA MET A 1 29.60 5.66 17.40
C MET A 1 28.19 5.95 16.91
N PRO A 2 27.13 5.56 17.64
CA PRO A 2 25.84 5.37 17.00
C PRO A 2 25.13 6.71 16.73
N PRO A 3 24.32 6.80 15.66
CA PRO A 3 23.54 7.98 15.23
C PRO A 3 22.44 8.44 16.21
N LEU A 4 22.47 7.95 17.46
CA LEU A 4 21.49 8.24 18.50
C LEU A 4 21.76 9.56 19.24
N PHE A 5 23.01 9.99 19.35
CA PHE A 5 23.36 11.23 20.05
C PHE A 5 22.87 12.48 19.28
N PHE A 6 22.88 12.42 17.95
CA PHE A 6 22.45 13.52 17.09
C PHE A 6 20.94 13.66 16.96
N ALA A 7 20.15 12.60 17.18
CA ALA A 7 18.69 12.68 17.11
C ALA A 7 18.09 13.47 18.29
N GLN A 8 18.72 13.42 19.47
CA GLN A 8 18.35 14.27 20.61
C GLN A 8 18.90 15.69 20.47
N GLN A 9 20.10 15.86 19.88
CA GLN A 9 20.64 17.18 19.57
C GLN A 9 19.88 17.89 18.45
N ALA A 10 19.29 17.21 17.47
CA ALA A 10 18.50 17.83 16.40
C ALA A 10 17.17 18.46 16.89
N ALA A 11 16.73 18.14 18.11
CA ALA A 11 15.64 18.86 18.78
C ALA A 11 16.12 20.15 19.47
N PHE A 12 17.43 20.27 19.74
CA PHE A 12 18.07 21.40 20.43
C PHE A 12 18.85 22.33 19.48
N ILE A 13 19.33 21.79 18.37
CA ILE A 13 20.00 22.45 17.27
C ILE A 13 18.97 22.58 16.16
N GLY A 14 18.66 23.80 15.72
CA GLY A 14 17.67 24.02 14.66
C GLY A 14 17.96 23.14 13.44
N LYS A 15 16.92 22.64 12.75
CA LYS A 15 17.03 21.78 11.56
C LYS A 15 17.99 22.31 10.47
N GLN A 16 18.45 23.56 10.55
CA GLN A 16 19.40 24.21 9.63
C GLN A 16 20.87 23.78 9.83
N ASP A 17 21.27 23.28 11.01
CA ASP A 17 22.70 22.98 11.30
C ASP A 17 23.08 21.50 11.09
N LEU A 18 22.17 20.68 10.55
CA LEU A 18 22.49 19.30 10.17
C LEU A 18 23.33 19.27 8.89
N PRO A 19 24.34 18.39 8.78
CA PRO A 19 25.10 18.22 7.53
C PRO A 19 24.15 17.93 6.35
N GLN A 20 24.47 18.49 5.18
CA GLN A 20 23.60 18.47 4.00
C GLN A 20 23.10 17.07 3.62
N ASP A 21 23.96 16.06 3.71
CA ASP A 21 23.61 14.66 3.43
C ASP A 21 22.55 14.08 4.39
N PHE A 22 22.61 14.47 5.67
CA PHE A 22 21.61 14.07 6.66
C PHE A 22 20.27 14.75 6.39
N ARG A 23 20.27 16.04 6.04
CA ARG A 23 19.03 16.75 5.68
C ARG A 23 18.34 16.09 4.49
N ILE A 24 19.12 15.75 3.46
CA ILE A 24 18.62 15.06 2.25
C ILE A 24 18.05 13.68 2.60
N PHE A 25 18.71 12.93 3.49
CA PHE A 25 18.22 11.63 3.95
C PHE A 25 16.89 11.74 4.72
N PHE A 26 16.75 12.70 5.64
CA PHE A 26 15.50 12.89 6.40
C PHE A 26 14.35 13.40 5.53
N MET A 27 14.60 14.36 4.63
CA MET A 27 13.59 14.85 3.67
C MET A 27 13.08 13.72 2.76
N ARG A 28 13.97 12.80 2.34
CA ARG A 28 13.58 11.62 1.56
C ARG A 28 12.64 10.70 2.34
N LEU A 29 12.94 10.47 3.62
CA LEU A 29 12.09 9.61 4.47
C LEU A 29 10.69 10.23 4.64
N HIS A 30 10.61 11.55 4.86
CA HIS A 30 9.33 12.25 4.97
C HIS A 30 8.46 12.08 3.72
N GLY A 31 9.00 12.26 2.51
CA GLY A 31 8.20 12.11 1.28
C GLY A 31 7.63 10.70 1.08
N LEU A 32 8.38 9.65 1.46
CA LEU A 32 7.91 8.27 1.40
C LEU A 32 6.88 7.96 2.49
N ASP A 33 7.06 8.52 3.69
CA ASP A 33 6.12 8.36 4.79
C ASP A 33 4.80 9.11 4.50
N ILE A 34 4.86 10.31 3.92
CA ILE A 34 3.67 11.05 3.45
C ILE A 34 2.94 10.23 2.38
N ALA A 35 3.64 9.67 1.39
CA ALA A 35 3.01 8.78 0.41
C ALA A 35 2.34 7.57 1.06
N ARG A 36 2.94 7.00 2.11
CA ARG A 36 2.35 5.89 2.87
C ARG A 36 1.09 6.31 3.61
N PHE A 37 1.06 7.52 4.16
CA PHE A 37 -0.15 8.05 4.78
C PHE A 37 -1.25 8.34 3.76
N LEU A 38 -0.93 8.88 2.58
CA LEU A 38 -1.90 9.07 1.50
C LEU A 38 -2.49 7.74 1.02
N ALA A 39 -1.64 6.72 0.89
CA ALA A 39 -2.08 5.35 0.58
C ALA A 39 -3.04 4.82 1.65
N PHE A 40 -2.78 5.13 2.92
CA PHE A 40 -3.63 4.73 4.05
C PHE A 40 -4.99 5.40 4.00
N CYS A 41 -5.03 6.71 3.80
CA CYS A 41 -6.29 7.42 3.62
C CYS A 41 -7.09 6.81 2.46
N GLY A 42 -6.44 6.56 1.31
CA GLY A 42 -7.11 5.95 0.17
C GLY A 42 -7.71 4.56 0.48
N MET A 43 -7.00 3.71 1.23
CA MET A 43 -7.54 2.42 1.67
C MET A 43 -8.72 2.60 2.64
N VAL A 44 -8.65 3.55 3.58
CA VAL A 44 -9.77 3.82 4.49
C VAL A 44 -11.03 4.23 3.70
N LEU A 45 -10.89 5.17 2.77
CA LEU A 45 -12.00 5.65 1.94
C LEU A 45 -12.69 4.49 1.18
N VAL A 46 -11.91 3.59 0.61
CA VAL A 46 -12.42 2.44 -0.14
C VAL A 46 -13.01 1.38 0.79
N ASN A 47 -12.28 0.98 1.83
CA ASN A 47 -12.69 -0.11 2.72
C ASN A 47 -13.94 0.27 3.51
N PHE A 48 -14.06 1.51 3.99
CA PHE A 48 -15.25 1.95 4.72
C PHE A 48 -16.48 1.95 3.81
N ARG A 49 -16.35 2.37 2.54
CA ARG A 49 -17.44 2.31 1.56
C ARG A 49 -17.89 0.86 1.31
N ILE A 50 -16.93 -0.05 1.07
CA ILE A 50 -17.23 -1.46 0.81
C ILE A 50 -17.87 -2.12 2.04
N ALA A 51 -17.28 -1.92 3.23
CA ALA A 51 -17.81 -2.46 4.48
C ALA A 51 -19.21 -1.92 4.82
N ALA A 52 -19.46 -0.65 4.50
CA ALA A 52 -20.79 -0.05 4.68
C ALA A 52 -21.80 -0.44 3.60
N GLN A 53 -21.41 -1.31 2.65
CA GLN A 53 -22.25 -1.78 1.54
C GLN A 53 -22.80 -0.65 0.67
N VAL A 54 -22.08 0.48 0.60
CA VAL A 54 -22.48 1.63 -0.20
C VAL A 54 -22.06 1.41 -1.64
N SER A 55 -23.06 1.24 -2.51
CA SER A 55 -22.83 1.06 -3.94
C SER A 55 -22.24 2.33 -4.58
N PRO A 56 -21.27 2.21 -5.49
CA PRO A 56 -20.71 3.36 -6.18
C PRO A 56 -21.75 4.01 -7.12
N GLY A 57 -21.90 5.33 -7.03
CA GLY A 57 -22.74 6.14 -7.90
C GLY A 57 -21.96 6.89 -9.00
N PRO A 58 -22.66 7.62 -9.89
CA PRO A 58 -22.06 8.49 -10.90
C PRO A 58 -21.59 9.85 -10.32
N ASP A 59 -21.82 10.11 -9.04
CA ASP A 59 -21.43 11.34 -8.37
C ASP A 59 -19.91 11.46 -8.22
N ALA A 60 -19.43 12.68 -8.00
CA ALA A 60 -17.99 12.97 -7.93
C ALA A 60 -17.27 12.24 -6.77
N ILE A 61 -17.95 12.01 -5.64
CA ILE A 61 -17.38 11.33 -4.47
C ILE A 61 -17.20 9.85 -4.76
N SER A 62 -18.19 9.21 -5.35
CA SER A 62 -18.12 7.83 -5.80
C SER A 62 -17.05 7.64 -6.87
N LEU A 63 -16.99 8.51 -7.88
CA LEU A 63 -15.95 8.46 -8.92
C LEU A 63 -14.55 8.63 -8.34
N PHE A 64 -14.38 9.55 -7.40
CA PHE A 64 -13.10 9.74 -6.71
C PHE A 64 -12.72 8.52 -5.86
N THR A 65 -13.66 7.95 -5.10
CA THR A 65 -13.41 6.78 -4.26
C THR A 65 -13.10 5.54 -5.11
N ASN A 66 -13.82 5.34 -6.22
CA ASN A 66 -13.54 4.28 -7.21
C ASN A 66 -12.16 4.42 -7.83
N ALA A 67 -11.72 5.66 -8.10
CA ALA A 67 -10.37 5.92 -8.62
C ALA A 67 -9.26 5.58 -7.62
N LEU A 68 -9.57 5.34 -6.34
CA LEU A 68 -8.61 4.90 -5.32
C LEU A 68 -8.62 3.39 -5.12
N GLU A 69 -9.69 2.71 -5.53
CA GLU A 69 -9.90 1.27 -5.35
C GLU A 69 -8.78 0.46 -6.02
N GLY A 70 -8.17 -0.44 -5.24
CA GLY A 70 -6.96 -1.18 -5.58
C GLY A 70 -5.68 -0.34 -5.68
N ARG A 71 -5.74 0.87 -6.22
CA ARG A 71 -4.59 1.76 -6.45
C ARG A 71 -3.94 2.26 -5.16
N ALA A 72 -4.74 2.55 -4.13
CA ALA A 72 -4.24 2.93 -2.81
C ALA A 72 -3.41 1.79 -2.17
N ALA A 73 -3.92 0.56 -2.24
CA ALA A 73 -3.21 -0.63 -1.79
C ALA A 73 -1.95 -0.92 -2.64
N ALA A 74 -2.01 -0.75 -3.96
CA ALA A 74 -0.86 -0.91 -4.85
C ALA A 74 0.29 0.06 -4.51
N LEU A 75 -0.03 1.34 -4.24
CA LEU A 75 0.95 2.32 -3.75
C LEU A 75 1.63 1.85 -2.46
N PHE A 76 0.85 1.26 -1.56
CA PHE A 76 1.34 0.67 -0.32
C PHE A 76 2.35 -0.47 -0.56
N VAL A 77 2.05 -1.37 -1.51
CA VAL A 77 2.92 -2.51 -1.85
C VAL A 77 4.21 -2.03 -2.53
N ILE A 78 4.12 -1.02 -3.40
CA ILE A 78 5.29 -0.37 -4.01
C ILE A 78 6.16 0.28 -2.93
N LEU A 79 5.57 1.02 -1.97
CA LEU A 79 6.30 1.61 -0.85
C LEU A 79 6.95 0.56 0.05
N ALA A 80 6.35 -0.62 0.20
CA ALA A 80 6.97 -1.75 0.90
C ALA A 80 8.22 -2.25 0.16
N GLY A 81 8.15 -2.41 -1.16
CA GLY A 81 9.30 -2.74 -2.01
C GLY A 81 10.42 -1.69 -1.94
N VAL A 82 10.06 -0.40 -1.96
CA VAL A 82 11.01 0.71 -1.74
C VAL A 82 11.68 0.56 -0.38
N GLY A 83 10.90 0.27 0.67
CA GLY A 83 11.37 0.03 2.03
C GLY A 83 12.35 -1.14 2.15
N LEU A 84 12.15 -2.24 1.41
CA LEU A 84 13.08 -3.37 1.38
C LEU A 84 14.43 -2.97 0.77
N SER A 85 14.42 -2.21 -0.32
CA SER A 85 15.67 -1.80 -1.01
C SER A 85 16.45 -0.72 -0.25
N VAL A 86 15.74 0.20 0.40
CA VAL A 86 16.37 1.24 1.23
C VAL A 86 16.86 0.67 2.56
N GLY A 87 16.05 -0.19 3.20
CA GLY A 87 16.34 -0.76 4.51
C GLY A 87 17.35 -1.91 4.49
N LYS A 88 17.52 -2.59 3.34
CA LYS A 88 18.43 -3.72 3.12
C LYS A 88 18.39 -4.75 4.27
N PRO A 89 17.20 -5.27 4.64
CA PRO A 89 17.12 -6.29 5.68
C PRO A 89 17.88 -7.55 5.24
N ASP A 90 18.45 -8.27 6.21
CA ASP A 90 18.94 -9.61 5.93
C ASP A 90 17.77 -10.60 5.72
N ARG A 91 18.07 -11.77 5.15
CA ARG A 91 17.05 -12.80 4.85
C ARG A 91 16.30 -13.25 6.10
N ALA A 92 17.00 -13.41 7.22
CA ALA A 92 16.39 -13.85 8.48
C ALA A 92 15.39 -12.82 9.03
N THR A 93 15.76 -11.54 9.02
CA THR A 93 14.88 -10.43 9.43
C THR A 93 13.67 -10.36 8.52
N LEU A 94 13.84 -10.47 7.20
CA LEU A 94 12.72 -10.45 6.26
C LEU A 94 11.79 -11.65 6.48
N LEU A 95 12.33 -12.85 6.69
CA LEU A 95 11.54 -14.04 6.97
C LEU A 95 10.74 -13.90 8.27
N ARG A 96 11.34 -13.36 9.34
CA ARG A 96 10.63 -13.09 10.61
C ARG A 96 9.54 -12.04 10.42
N ARG A 97 9.78 -10.99 9.61
CA ARG A 97 8.75 -9.98 9.29
C ARG A 97 7.60 -10.61 8.51
N ALA A 98 7.90 -11.46 7.52
CA ALA A 98 6.90 -12.20 6.77
C ALA A 98 6.07 -13.09 7.71
N LEU A 99 6.72 -13.87 8.57
CA LEU A 99 6.03 -14.73 9.54
C LEU A 99 5.12 -13.92 10.48
N PHE A 100 5.62 -12.80 11.02
CA PHE A 100 4.81 -11.94 11.89
C PHE A 100 3.56 -11.42 11.15
N LEU A 101 3.74 -10.86 9.94
CA LEU A 101 2.64 -10.35 9.12
C LEU A 101 1.66 -11.45 8.72
N PHE A 102 2.17 -12.66 8.48
CA PHE A 102 1.34 -13.82 8.14
C PHE A 102 0.43 -14.20 9.31
N LEU A 103 0.98 -14.34 10.52
CA LEU A 103 0.21 -14.73 11.69
C LEU A 103 -0.85 -13.69 12.06
N ILE A 104 -0.50 -12.40 12.07
CA ILE A 104 -1.48 -11.35 12.36
C ILE A 104 -2.50 -11.20 11.22
N GLY A 105 -2.10 -11.45 9.97
CA GLY A 105 -3.00 -11.40 8.81
C GLY A 105 -4.03 -12.51 8.83
N LEU A 106 -3.61 -13.75 9.15
CA LEU A 106 -4.53 -14.87 9.35
C LEU A 106 -5.50 -14.63 10.50
N LEU A 107 -5.05 -13.99 11.59
CA LEU A 107 -5.94 -13.57 12.67
C LEU A 107 -6.90 -12.46 12.21
N ASN A 108 -6.40 -11.48 11.44
CA ASN A 108 -7.21 -10.39 10.93
C ASN A 108 -8.28 -10.87 9.92
N LEU A 109 -7.98 -11.91 9.15
CA LEU A 109 -8.95 -12.54 8.24
C LEU A 109 -10.19 -13.09 8.96
N THR A 110 -10.13 -13.40 10.26
CA THR A 110 -11.31 -13.86 11.00
C THR A 110 -12.29 -12.74 11.34
N ILE A 111 -11.90 -11.48 11.13
CA ILE A 111 -12.73 -10.29 11.40
C ILE A 111 -12.90 -9.40 10.15
N PHE A 112 -12.01 -9.51 9.17
CA PHE A 112 -12.02 -8.69 7.97
C PHE A 112 -11.47 -9.46 6.76
N GLU A 113 -12.37 -9.86 5.86
CA GLU A 113 -12.03 -10.73 4.72
C GLU A 113 -11.08 -10.09 3.69
N ALA A 114 -11.11 -8.76 3.56
CA ALA A 114 -10.22 -8.03 2.65
C ALA A 114 -8.84 -7.72 3.26
N ASP A 115 -8.36 -8.54 4.20
CA ASP A 115 -7.03 -8.42 4.80
C ASP A 115 -5.92 -8.39 3.73
N ILE A 116 -4.97 -7.48 3.90
CA ILE A 116 -3.79 -7.37 3.03
C ILE A 116 -2.50 -7.91 3.69
N LEU A 117 -2.50 -8.14 5.00
CA LEU A 117 -1.28 -8.45 5.76
C LEU A 117 -0.73 -9.84 5.42
N HIS A 118 -1.59 -10.85 5.24
CA HIS A 118 -1.13 -12.18 4.84
C HIS A 118 -0.53 -12.16 3.42
N PHE A 119 -1.08 -11.37 2.49
CA PHE A 119 -0.49 -11.16 1.17
C PHE A 119 0.88 -10.48 1.26
N TYR A 120 1.04 -9.49 2.14
CA TYR A 120 2.34 -8.86 2.40
C TYR A 120 3.42 -9.84 2.85
N ALA A 121 3.04 -10.81 3.69
CA ALA A 121 3.94 -11.88 4.07
C ALA A 121 4.41 -12.68 2.86
N LEU A 122 3.47 -13.07 1.98
CA LEU A 122 3.79 -13.82 0.76
C LEU A 122 4.64 -13.00 -0.21
N TYR A 123 4.35 -11.70 -0.39
CA TYR A 123 5.18 -10.78 -1.16
C TYR A 123 6.63 -10.75 -0.64
N PHE A 124 6.81 -10.68 0.69
CA PHE A 124 8.13 -10.72 1.30
C PHE A 124 8.86 -12.05 1.10
N LEU A 125 8.13 -13.18 1.13
CA LEU A 125 8.71 -14.49 0.80
C LEU A 125 9.18 -14.54 -0.67
N VAL A 126 8.35 -14.06 -1.60
CA VAL A 126 8.68 -13.98 -3.03
C VAL A 126 9.87 -13.03 -3.27
N ALA A 127 10.07 -11.99 -2.45
CA ALA A 127 11.19 -11.07 -2.55
C ALA A 127 12.54 -11.63 -2.06
N LEU A 128 12.55 -12.66 -1.21
CA LEU A 128 13.77 -13.22 -0.60
C LEU A 128 14.89 -13.52 -1.60
N PRO A 129 14.65 -14.21 -2.73
CA PRO A 129 15.71 -14.47 -3.72
C PRO A 129 16.18 -13.21 -4.47
N PHE A 130 15.41 -12.12 -4.43
CA PHE A 130 15.65 -10.90 -5.21
C PHE A 130 16.28 -9.75 -4.42
N LEU A 131 16.54 -9.90 -3.12
CA LEU A 131 17.07 -8.83 -2.26
C LEU A 131 18.35 -8.20 -2.82
N THR A 132 19.25 -9.02 -3.35
CA THR A 132 20.53 -8.60 -3.94
C THR A 132 20.53 -8.67 -5.47
N ALA A 133 19.40 -8.96 -6.10
CA ALA A 133 19.29 -9.04 -7.57
C ALA A 133 19.62 -7.68 -8.21
N SER A 134 19.90 -7.60 -9.50
CA SER A 134 20.09 -6.32 -10.20
C SER A 134 18.76 -5.62 -10.50
N GLY A 135 18.77 -4.32 -10.82
CA GLY A 135 17.54 -3.60 -11.18
C GLY A 135 16.82 -4.20 -12.39
N ARG A 136 17.57 -4.72 -13.38
CA ARG A 136 17.01 -5.41 -14.55
C ARG A 136 16.26 -6.68 -14.16
N VAL A 137 16.83 -7.48 -13.25
CA VAL A 137 16.20 -8.72 -12.77
C VAL A 137 14.89 -8.42 -12.03
N LEU A 138 14.81 -7.32 -11.28
CA LEU A 138 13.55 -6.91 -10.63
C LEU A 138 12.46 -6.56 -11.65
N LEU A 139 12.80 -5.84 -12.71
CA LEU A 139 11.83 -5.51 -13.77
C LEU A 139 11.38 -6.76 -14.54
N LEU A 140 12.30 -7.68 -14.81
CA LEU A 140 11.95 -8.99 -15.40
C LEU A 140 11.08 -9.83 -14.47
N ALA A 141 11.34 -9.80 -13.16
CA ALA A 141 10.51 -10.48 -12.17
C ALA A 141 9.09 -9.88 -12.12
N ALA A 142 8.96 -8.54 -12.17
CA ALA A 142 7.66 -7.87 -12.25
C ALA A 142 6.89 -8.22 -13.54
N ALA A 143 7.58 -8.29 -14.68
CA ALA A 143 6.97 -8.73 -15.93
C ALA A 143 6.57 -10.22 -15.88
N GLY A 144 7.39 -11.06 -15.25
CA GLY A 144 7.11 -12.48 -15.06
C GLY A 144 5.89 -12.74 -14.18
N THR A 145 5.75 -12.01 -13.05
CA THR A 145 4.56 -12.13 -12.19
C THR A 145 3.30 -11.68 -12.91
N LEU A 146 3.41 -10.64 -13.74
CA LEU A 146 2.30 -10.18 -14.57
C LEU A 146 1.90 -11.23 -15.61
N LEU A 147 2.88 -11.83 -16.30
CA LEU A 147 2.64 -12.87 -17.29
C LEU A 147 1.99 -14.11 -16.67
N ILE A 148 2.45 -14.53 -15.48
CA ILE A 148 1.84 -15.65 -14.74
C ILE A 148 0.40 -15.32 -14.37
N GLY A 149 0.14 -14.10 -13.87
CA GLY A 149 -1.22 -13.65 -13.56
C GLY A 149 -2.13 -13.66 -14.79
N LEU A 150 -1.66 -13.12 -15.92
CA LEU A 150 -2.42 -13.11 -17.18
C LEU A 150 -2.70 -14.53 -17.69
N ILE A 151 -1.70 -15.42 -17.71
CA ILE A 151 -1.91 -16.82 -18.11
C ILE A 151 -2.93 -17.50 -17.20
N SER A 152 -2.88 -17.22 -15.89
CA SER A 152 -3.82 -17.79 -14.92
C SER A 152 -5.24 -17.27 -15.17
N LEU A 153 -5.42 -15.98 -15.47
CA LEU A 153 -6.74 -15.40 -15.82
C LEU A 153 -7.32 -16.02 -17.08
N LEU A 154 -6.49 -16.42 -18.04
CA LEU A 154 -6.94 -17.07 -19.28
C LEU A 154 -7.19 -18.58 -19.12
N ALA A 155 -6.58 -19.21 -18.12
CA ALA A 155 -6.58 -20.67 -17.98
C ALA A 155 -7.46 -21.18 -16.83
N LEU A 156 -7.76 -20.34 -15.84
CA LEU A 156 -8.46 -20.73 -14.61
C LEU A 156 -9.70 -19.85 -14.41
N ASP A 157 -10.71 -20.44 -13.77
CA ASP A 157 -11.91 -19.73 -13.37
C ASP A 157 -11.61 -18.78 -12.19
N TYR A 158 -11.72 -17.46 -12.42
CA TYR A 158 -11.46 -16.45 -11.40
C TYR A 158 -12.57 -16.41 -10.33
N GLU A 159 -13.81 -16.74 -10.68
CA GLU A 159 -14.98 -16.64 -9.79
C GLU A 159 -15.10 -17.79 -8.80
N ALA A 160 -14.43 -18.91 -9.05
CA ALA A 160 -14.49 -20.07 -8.18
C ALA A 160 -14.20 -19.74 -6.70
N HIS A 161 -15.02 -20.33 -5.82
CA HIS A 161 -15.07 -20.12 -4.38
C HIS A 161 -15.57 -18.75 -3.90
N TRP A 162 -15.76 -17.76 -4.77
CA TRP A 162 -16.33 -16.47 -4.37
C TRP A 162 -17.85 -16.49 -4.31
N ASN A 163 -18.39 -15.89 -3.24
CA ASN A 163 -19.72 -15.32 -3.24
C ASN A 163 -19.61 -13.80 -3.33
N TRP A 164 -19.88 -13.24 -4.51
CA TRP A 164 -19.77 -11.79 -4.76
C TRP A 164 -20.88 -10.95 -4.12
N GLU A 165 -21.98 -11.57 -3.67
CA GLU A 165 -23.04 -10.87 -2.94
C GLU A 165 -22.61 -10.61 -1.49
N THR A 166 -22.02 -11.61 -0.84
CA THR A 166 -21.57 -11.50 0.55
C THR A 166 -20.10 -11.16 0.71
N LEU A 167 -19.36 -11.11 -0.42
CA LEU A 167 -17.90 -10.98 -0.47
C LEU A 167 -17.17 -12.07 0.34
N ALA A 168 -17.77 -13.26 0.45
CA ALA A 168 -17.23 -14.38 1.22
C ALA A 168 -16.43 -15.34 0.34
N TYR A 169 -15.30 -15.85 0.84
CA TYR A 169 -14.49 -16.88 0.15
C TYR A 169 -14.69 -18.27 0.76
N ALA A 170 -15.28 -19.19 -0.01
CA ALA A 170 -15.47 -20.58 0.39
C ALA A 170 -14.14 -21.35 0.47
N ASP A 171 -14.06 -22.33 1.37
CA ASP A 171 -12.95 -23.28 1.48
C ASP A 171 -11.54 -22.65 1.67
N PHE A 172 -11.46 -21.39 2.09
CA PHE A 172 -10.20 -20.68 2.32
C PHE A 172 -9.22 -21.46 3.22
N TRP A 173 -9.74 -22.15 4.24
CA TRP A 173 -8.93 -22.89 5.21
C TRP A 173 -8.43 -24.25 4.71
N THR A 174 -8.83 -24.66 3.51
CA THR A 174 -8.23 -25.81 2.82
C THR A 174 -6.92 -25.41 2.15
N LEU A 175 -6.03 -26.38 1.89
CA LEU A 175 -4.77 -26.08 1.20
C LEU A 175 -5.01 -25.54 -0.22
N GLU A 176 -5.96 -26.12 -0.95
CA GLU A 176 -6.28 -25.70 -2.32
C GLU A 176 -6.91 -24.30 -2.35
N GLY A 177 -7.94 -24.05 -1.52
CA GLY A 177 -8.58 -22.74 -1.41
C GLY A 177 -7.60 -21.65 -0.97
N PHE A 178 -6.76 -21.91 0.04
CA PHE A 178 -5.73 -20.98 0.47
C PHE A 178 -4.76 -20.63 -0.66
N LEU A 179 -4.28 -21.62 -1.42
CA LEU A 179 -3.35 -21.40 -2.51
C LEU A 179 -4.01 -20.64 -3.66
N ARG A 180 -5.23 -20.99 -4.04
CA ARG A 180 -5.99 -20.30 -5.08
C ARG A 180 -6.25 -18.84 -4.72
N HIS A 181 -6.77 -18.59 -3.52
CA HIS A 181 -6.98 -17.23 -3.01
C HIS A 181 -5.66 -16.45 -2.97
N SER A 182 -4.63 -17.02 -2.34
CA SER A 182 -3.37 -16.33 -2.10
C SER A 182 -2.62 -15.98 -3.38
N PHE A 183 -2.62 -16.88 -4.37
CA PHE A 183 -1.78 -16.74 -5.56
C PHE A 183 -2.52 -16.30 -6.83
N PHE A 184 -3.85 -16.42 -6.87
CA PHE A 184 -4.60 -16.20 -8.11
C PHE A 184 -5.83 -15.29 -7.99
N ASN A 185 -6.82 -15.64 -7.16
CA ASN A 185 -8.13 -14.97 -7.19
C ASN A 185 -8.56 -14.27 -5.89
N GLY A 186 -7.67 -14.10 -4.91
CA GLY A 186 -7.97 -13.30 -3.71
C GLY A 186 -8.10 -11.80 -3.99
N TRP A 187 -8.30 -10.99 -2.95
CA TRP A 187 -8.34 -9.52 -3.09
C TRP A 187 -7.04 -8.92 -3.66
N HIS A 188 -5.90 -9.50 -3.28
CA HIS A 188 -4.57 -9.00 -3.63
C HIS A 188 -3.61 -10.15 -3.98
N PRO A 189 -3.89 -10.97 -5.00
CA PRO A 189 -3.20 -12.24 -5.23
C PRO A 189 -1.73 -12.03 -5.60
N VAL A 190 -0.84 -12.91 -5.12
CA VAL A 190 0.61 -12.86 -5.40
C VAL A 190 0.90 -12.66 -6.88
N PHE A 191 0.18 -13.35 -7.76
CA PHE A 191 0.21 -13.09 -9.18
C PHE A 191 -1.09 -12.38 -9.58
N PRO A 192 -1.04 -11.14 -10.11
CA PRO A 192 0.16 -10.40 -10.52
C PRO A 192 0.72 -9.38 -9.50
N TRP A 193 0.16 -9.23 -8.30
CA TRP A 193 0.51 -8.10 -7.40
C TRP A 193 1.98 -8.05 -6.94
N ALA A 194 2.71 -9.15 -6.96
CA ALA A 194 4.16 -9.16 -6.71
C ALA A 194 4.91 -8.22 -7.68
N ALA A 195 4.34 -7.88 -8.85
CA ALA A 195 4.85 -6.85 -9.75
C ALA A 195 5.02 -5.49 -9.05
N PHE A 196 4.05 -5.08 -8.23
CA PHE A 196 4.11 -3.84 -7.45
C PHE A 196 5.29 -3.84 -6.48
N LEU A 197 5.51 -4.96 -5.79
CA LEU A 197 6.62 -5.09 -4.85
C LEU A 197 7.97 -4.98 -5.58
N PHE A 198 8.13 -5.71 -6.69
CA PHE A 198 9.37 -5.69 -7.46
C PHE A 198 9.62 -4.32 -8.11
N LEU A 199 8.58 -3.64 -8.60
CA LEU A 199 8.67 -2.27 -9.06
C LEU A 199 9.12 -1.34 -7.93
N GLY A 200 8.54 -1.49 -6.73
CA GLY A 200 8.95 -0.76 -5.54
C GLY A 200 10.42 -0.99 -5.18
N MET A 201 10.89 -2.23 -5.24
CA MET A 201 12.31 -2.54 -5.02
C MET A 201 13.20 -1.88 -6.07
N TRP A 202 12.77 -1.83 -7.33
CA TRP A 202 13.49 -1.13 -8.39
C TRP A 202 13.55 0.39 -8.13
N ILE A 203 12.41 1.02 -7.79
CA ILE A 203 12.33 2.45 -7.42
C ILE A 203 13.23 2.76 -6.23
N GLY A 204 13.23 1.92 -5.20
CA GLY A 204 14.05 2.11 -3.99
C GLY A 204 15.56 2.05 -4.23
N ARG A 205 16.01 1.64 -5.42
CA ARG A 205 17.42 1.64 -5.83
C ARG A 205 17.79 2.86 -6.67
N LEU A 206 16.83 3.65 -7.11
CA LEU A 206 17.07 4.92 -7.78
C LEU A 206 17.53 5.97 -6.77
N ASN A 207 18.19 7.02 -7.25
CA ASN A 207 18.51 8.18 -6.42
C ASN A 207 17.26 9.06 -6.21
N LEU A 208 16.42 8.70 -5.24
CA LEU A 208 15.16 9.39 -4.93
C LEU A 208 15.32 10.85 -4.48
N ALA A 209 16.54 11.27 -4.12
CA ALA A 209 16.84 12.68 -3.82
C ALA A 209 17.03 13.53 -5.09
N SER A 210 17.29 12.89 -6.24
CA SER A 210 17.46 13.60 -7.51
C SER A 210 16.14 14.16 -8.01
N ARG A 211 16.09 15.48 -8.26
CA ARG A 211 14.94 16.16 -8.88
C ARG A 211 14.57 15.56 -10.23
N SER A 212 15.57 15.12 -10.99
CA SER A 212 15.35 14.42 -12.26
C SER A 212 14.59 13.11 -12.03
N VAL A 213 15.00 12.28 -11.08
CA VAL A 213 14.29 11.02 -10.77
C VAL A 213 12.86 11.30 -10.30
N GLN A 214 12.66 12.29 -9.42
CA GLN A 214 11.33 12.70 -8.96
C GLN A 214 10.42 13.13 -10.12
N ALA A 215 10.92 13.98 -11.02
CA ALA A 215 10.19 14.42 -12.20
C ALA A 215 9.86 13.24 -13.14
N HIS A 216 10.80 12.33 -13.39
CA HIS A 216 10.55 11.14 -14.22
C HIS A 216 9.52 10.20 -13.61
N LEU A 217 9.51 10.02 -12.28
CA LEU A 217 8.48 9.24 -11.59
C LEU A 217 7.08 9.86 -11.78
N VAL A 218 6.97 11.19 -11.70
CA VAL A 218 5.72 11.91 -11.97
C VAL A 218 5.30 11.75 -13.43
N LEU A 219 6.19 12.06 -14.36
CA LEU A 219 5.87 12.18 -15.77
C LEU A 219 5.58 10.81 -16.40
N TRP A 220 6.44 9.82 -16.18
CA TRP A 220 6.22 8.46 -16.68
C TRP A 220 5.14 7.72 -15.90
N GLY A 221 4.99 8.00 -14.60
CA GLY A 221 3.90 7.45 -13.81
C GLY A 221 2.53 7.91 -14.30
N ALA A 222 2.36 9.22 -14.51
CA ALA A 222 1.14 9.80 -15.04
C ALA A 222 0.86 9.30 -16.48
N ALA A 223 1.88 9.23 -17.33
CA ALA A 223 1.75 8.68 -18.68
C ALA A 223 1.31 7.21 -18.65
N ALA A 224 1.94 6.37 -17.84
CA ALA A 224 1.55 4.96 -17.69
C ALA A 224 0.11 4.82 -17.19
N ALA A 225 -0.30 5.63 -16.22
CA ALA A 225 -1.67 5.64 -15.70
C ALA A 225 -2.71 6.01 -16.76
N ALA A 226 -2.42 7.04 -17.56
CA ALA A 226 -3.32 7.49 -18.62
C ALA A 226 -3.38 6.50 -19.79
N LEU A 227 -2.22 6.01 -20.25
CA LEU A 227 -2.13 5.09 -21.39
C LEU A 227 -2.77 3.74 -21.08
N ALA A 228 -2.70 3.28 -19.83
CA ALA A 228 -3.33 2.05 -19.40
C ALA A 228 -4.87 2.08 -19.49
N ALA A 229 -5.49 3.27 -19.47
CA ALA A 229 -6.94 3.39 -19.62
C ALA A 229 -7.42 3.30 -21.07
N LEU A 230 -6.54 3.52 -22.06
CA LEU A 230 -6.92 3.58 -23.48
C LEU A 230 -7.54 2.28 -24.01
N PRO A 231 -7.01 1.08 -23.72
CA PRO A 231 -7.59 -0.17 -24.22
C PRO A 231 -9.06 -0.35 -23.82
N GLY A 232 -9.42 -0.04 -22.57
CA GLY A 232 -10.80 -0.12 -22.10
C GLY A 232 -11.76 0.87 -22.78
N LEU A 233 -11.25 1.92 -23.42
CA LEU A 233 -12.05 2.86 -24.22
C LEU A 233 -12.21 2.42 -25.68
N LEU A 234 -11.29 1.59 -26.17
CA LEU A 234 -11.19 1.23 -27.59
C LEU A 234 -11.72 -0.18 -27.89
N VAL A 235 -11.62 -1.10 -26.92
CA VAL A 235 -12.03 -2.48 -27.06
C VAL A 235 -13.52 -2.62 -26.76
N GLN A 236 -14.30 -2.98 -27.78
CA GLN A 236 -15.76 -3.16 -27.67
C GLN A 236 -16.18 -4.63 -27.53
N ASN A 237 -15.25 -5.57 -27.73
CA ASN A 237 -15.55 -7.00 -27.54
C ASN A 237 -15.73 -7.29 -26.04
N PRO A 238 -16.89 -7.82 -25.60
CA PRO A 238 -17.17 -8.08 -24.19
C PRO A 238 -16.14 -8.98 -23.49
N GLU A 239 -15.66 -10.03 -24.16
CA GLU A 239 -14.68 -10.97 -23.59
C GLU A 239 -13.32 -10.31 -23.35
N LEU A 240 -12.93 -9.39 -24.23
CA LEU A 240 -11.67 -8.65 -24.10
C LEU A 240 -11.81 -7.40 -23.25
N ALA A 241 -13.04 -6.88 -23.07
CA ALA A 241 -13.30 -5.67 -22.31
C ALA A 241 -12.90 -5.83 -20.84
N GLU A 242 -13.15 -7.00 -20.25
CA GLU A 242 -12.77 -7.31 -18.87
C GLU A 242 -11.25 -7.25 -18.66
N LEU A 243 -10.48 -7.82 -19.59
CA LEU A 243 -9.01 -7.78 -19.56
C LEU A 243 -8.42 -6.43 -19.97
N SER A 244 -9.19 -5.60 -20.68
CA SER A 244 -8.79 -4.28 -21.20
C SER A 244 -9.03 -3.14 -20.22
N GLY A 245 -9.80 -3.40 -19.16
CA GLY A 245 -10.14 -2.44 -18.12
C GLY A 245 -9.00 -2.15 -17.13
N THR A 246 -9.25 -1.19 -16.25
CA THR A 246 -8.34 -0.84 -15.14
C THR A 246 -9.01 -1.05 -13.78
N SER A 247 -10.00 -1.95 -13.72
CA SER A 247 -10.60 -2.45 -12.48
C SER A 247 -9.57 -3.27 -11.69
N ALA A 248 -9.65 -3.22 -10.37
CA ALA A 248 -8.71 -3.95 -9.51
C ALA A 248 -8.97 -5.46 -9.49
N ILE A 249 -10.20 -5.87 -9.81
CA ILE A 249 -10.69 -7.25 -9.76
C ILE A 249 -11.44 -7.52 -11.08
N PRO A 250 -11.07 -8.57 -11.83
CA PRO A 250 -9.79 -9.28 -11.73
C PRO A 250 -8.59 -8.35 -12.06
N PRO A 251 -7.40 -8.55 -11.46
CA PRO A 251 -6.25 -7.67 -11.67
C PRO A 251 -5.56 -7.91 -13.03
N GLY A 252 -6.10 -7.30 -14.08
CA GLY A 252 -5.55 -7.39 -15.44
C GLY A 252 -4.25 -6.59 -15.66
N PRO A 253 -3.59 -6.76 -16.83
CA PRO A 253 -2.33 -6.08 -17.15
C PRO A 253 -2.44 -4.56 -17.16
N PHE A 254 -3.55 -4.02 -17.65
CA PHE A 254 -3.77 -2.58 -17.69
C PHE A 254 -4.06 -2.02 -16.30
N TYR A 255 -4.73 -2.76 -15.42
CA TYR A 255 -4.81 -2.40 -14.01
C TYR A 255 -3.42 -2.31 -13.35
N ILE A 256 -2.57 -3.32 -13.54
CA ILE A 256 -1.20 -3.31 -12.98
C ILE A 256 -0.40 -2.12 -13.50
N LEU A 257 -0.51 -1.79 -14.80
CA LEU A 257 0.14 -0.62 -15.37
C LEU A 257 -0.43 0.69 -14.82
N ALA A 258 -1.76 0.79 -14.73
CA ALA A 258 -2.44 1.98 -14.24
C ALA A 258 -2.09 2.28 -12.79
N ALA A 259 -2.23 1.28 -11.91
CA ALA A 259 -1.93 1.39 -10.49
C ALA A 259 -0.44 1.63 -10.22
N SER A 260 0.45 0.97 -10.98
CA SER A 260 1.89 1.25 -10.92
C SER A 260 2.20 2.69 -11.29
N GLY A 261 1.60 3.18 -12.37
CA GLY A 261 1.75 4.54 -12.86
C GLY A 261 1.28 5.57 -11.84
N SER A 262 0.06 5.41 -11.30
CA SER A 262 -0.50 6.27 -10.26
C SER A 262 0.40 6.30 -9.02
N ALA A 263 0.88 5.14 -8.56
CA ALA A 263 1.77 5.06 -7.41
C ALA A 263 3.13 5.73 -7.65
N MET A 264 3.74 5.53 -8.82
CA MET A 264 4.97 6.24 -9.21
C MET A 264 4.76 7.75 -9.20
N ALA A 265 3.64 8.22 -9.73
CA ALA A 265 3.32 9.63 -9.76
C ALA A 265 3.16 10.22 -8.36
N VAL A 266 2.43 9.52 -7.47
CA VAL A 266 2.26 9.94 -6.08
C VAL A 266 3.61 9.97 -5.34
N ILE A 267 4.44 8.94 -5.48
CA ILE A 267 5.78 8.90 -4.85
C ILE A 267 6.66 10.04 -5.36
N GLY A 268 6.69 10.27 -6.68
CA GLY A 268 7.45 11.36 -7.28
C GLY A 268 6.99 12.72 -6.78
N LEU A 269 5.68 12.93 -6.71
CA LEU A 269 5.06 14.18 -6.25
C LEU A 269 5.35 14.42 -4.76
N THR A 270 5.14 13.43 -3.89
CA THR A 270 5.40 13.61 -2.45
C THR A 270 6.88 13.91 -2.19
N LEU A 271 7.80 13.21 -2.85
CA LEU A 271 9.23 13.52 -2.79
C LEU A 271 9.53 14.94 -3.28
N ALA A 272 8.88 15.38 -4.36
CA ALA A 272 9.10 16.70 -4.94
C ALA A 272 8.61 17.85 -4.03
N ILE A 273 7.43 17.71 -3.41
CA ILE A 273 6.82 18.75 -2.57
C ILE A 273 7.39 18.78 -1.14
N THR A 274 7.96 17.68 -0.66
CA THR A 274 8.42 17.54 0.74
C THR A 274 9.33 18.69 1.21
N PRO A 275 10.32 19.16 0.43
CA PRO A 275 11.15 20.30 0.85
C PRO A 275 10.36 21.58 1.13
N ALA A 276 9.26 21.83 0.41
CA ALA A 276 8.37 22.95 0.67
C ALA A 276 7.53 22.74 1.94
N LEU A 277 7.03 21.51 2.14
CA LEU A 277 6.29 21.13 3.35
C LEU A 277 7.18 21.19 4.61
N ASP A 278 8.45 20.81 4.50
CA ASP A 278 9.43 20.92 5.58
C ASP A 278 9.72 22.39 5.92
N LYS A 279 9.85 23.25 4.90
CA LYS A 279 10.01 24.70 5.09
C LYS A 279 8.78 25.32 5.77
N ALA A 280 7.58 24.81 5.47
CA ALA A 280 6.34 25.24 6.09
C ALA A 280 6.09 24.61 7.48
N GLY A 281 6.94 23.69 7.94
CA GLY A 281 6.81 23.04 9.25
C GLY A 281 5.71 21.96 9.35
N ILE A 282 5.04 21.63 8.24
CA ILE A 282 3.90 20.69 8.21
C ILE A 282 4.28 19.28 7.77
N ALA A 283 5.47 19.06 7.22
CA ALA A 283 5.88 17.74 6.73
C ALA A 283 5.83 16.65 7.82
N GLU A 284 6.21 16.97 9.05
CA GLU A 284 6.22 16.00 10.15
C GLU A 284 4.80 15.57 10.55
N TRP A 285 3.82 16.47 10.49
CA TRP A 285 2.40 16.15 10.74
C TRP A 285 1.86 15.14 9.72
N LEU A 286 2.29 15.26 8.47
CA LEU A 286 1.86 14.38 7.38
C LEU A 286 2.68 13.07 7.33
N ALA A 287 3.95 13.11 7.74
CA ALA A 287 4.84 11.95 7.72
C ALA A 287 4.64 11.02 8.95
N ALA A 288 4.36 11.58 10.13
CA ALA A 288 4.17 10.83 11.36
C ALA A 288 3.18 9.65 11.26
N PRO A 289 1.94 9.84 10.77
CA PRO A 289 1.02 8.71 10.61
C PRO A 289 1.52 7.67 9.59
N GLY A 290 2.24 8.09 8.56
CA GLY A 290 2.86 7.19 7.58
C GLY A 290 3.91 6.26 8.17
N ARG A 291 4.54 6.61 9.29
CA ARG A 291 5.49 5.73 10.02
C ARG A 291 4.79 4.71 10.92
N GLN A 292 3.48 4.87 11.12
CA GLN A 292 2.62 4.06 11.98
C GLN A 292 1.55 3.31 11.18
N ALA A 293 1.82 3.07 9.89
CA ALA A 293 0.86 2.52 8.96
C ALA A 293 0.30 1.14 9.33
N LEU A 294 1.08 0.25 9.95
CA LEU A 294 0.61 -1.06 10.41
C LEU A 294 -0.34 -0.90 11.61
N SER A 295 -0.01 -0.03 12.56
CA SER A 295 -0.88 0.27 13.69
C SER A 295 -2.18 0.94 13.24
N LEU A 296 -2.09 1.90 12.32
CA LEU A 296 -3.26 2.56 11.74
C LEU A 296 -4.09 1.60 10.89
N TYR A 297 -3.46 0.65 10.20
CA TYR A 297 -4.16 -0.42 9.49
C TYR A 297 -4.97 -1.29 10.46
N ALA A 298 -4.42 -1.74 11.59
CA ALA A 298 -5.25 -2.45 12.56
C ALA A 298 -6.36 -1.56 13.16
N ALA A 299 -6.05 -0.28 13.41
CA ALA A 299 -7.01 0.67 13.97
C ALA A 299 -8.19 0.98 13.04
N HIS A 300 -8.01 1.09 11.72
CA HIS A 300 -9.14 1.36 10.82
C HIS A 300 -10.13 0.19 10.76
N ILE A 301 -9.67 -1.03 11.02
CA ILE A 301 -10.53 -2.21 11.11
C ILE A 301 -11.20 -2.23 12.48
N LEU A 302 -10.42 -2.33 13.55
CA LEU A 302 -10.93 -2.56 14.90
C LEU A 302 -11.69 -1.36 15.47
N LEU A 303 -11.18 -0.16 15.25
CA LEU A 303 -11.77 1.07 15.80
C LEU A 303 -12.62 1.79 14.76
N GLY A 304 -12.16 1.86 13.52
CA GLY A 304 -12.89 2.52 12.44
C GLY A 304 -14.19 1.78 12.09
N MET A 305 -14.04 0.62 11.44
CA MET A 305 -15.17 -0.21 11.05
C MET A 305 -15.92 -0.76 12.26
N GLY A 306 -15.22 -1.19 13.32
CA GLY A 306 -15.87 -1.65 14.55
C GLY A 306 -16.76 -0.60 15.23
N THR A 307 -16.44 0.70 15.13
CA THR A 307 -17.33 1.76 15.62
C THR A 307 -18.56 1.92 14.72
N LEU A 308 -18.39 1.89 13.39
CA LEU A 308 -19.52 1.95 12.45
C LEU A 308 -20.45 0.74 12.63
N GLU A 309 -19.89 -0.44 12.87
CA GLU A 309 -20.63 -1.67 13.17
C GLU A 309 -21.44 -1.53 14.47
N ALA A 310 -20.80 -1.05 15.55
CA ALA A 310 -21.47 -0.82 16.83
C ALA A 310 -22.60 0.22 16.75
N MET A 311 -22.50 1.15 15.80
CA MET A 311 -23.54 2.14 15.50
C MET A 311 -24.64 1.60 14.56
N GLY A 312 -24.51 0.36 14.06
CA GLY A 312 -25.45 -0.23 13.10
C GLY A 312 -25.39 0.40 11.71
N GLN A 313 -24.25 0.97 11.31
CA GLN A 313 -24.10 1.73 10.06
C GLN A 313 -23.40 0.95 8.94
N LEU A 314 -23.10 -0.35 9.15
CA LEU A 314 -22.53 -1.24 8.14
C LEU A 314 -23.59 -2.11 7.46
N ASP A 315 -24.74 -1.51 7.14
CA ASP A 315 -25.94 -2.20 6.66
C ASP A 315 -26.45 -1.67 5.29
N GLY A 316 -25.66 -0.82 4.62
CA GLY A 316 -26.07 -0.17 3.37
C GLY A 316 -26.94 1.08 3.53
N SER A 317 -27.24 1.51 4.76
CA SER A 317 -28.11 2.68 5.01
C SER A 317 -27.45 4.04 4.76
N LEU A 318 -26.12 4.09 4.73
CA LEU A 318 -25.37 5.34 4.56
C LEU A 318 -25.35 5.82 3.10
N SER A 319 -25.40 7.15 2.92
CA SER A 319 -25.11 7.77 1.63
C SER A 319 -23.60 7.80 1.33
N ALA A 320 -23.25 7.98 0.05
CA ALA A 320 -21.87 8.17 -0.37
C ALA A 320 -21.20 9.36 0.34
N GLU A 321 -21.91 10.47 0.58
CA GLU A 321 -21.35 11.61 1.30
C GLU A 321 -21.11 11.31 2.78
N GLN A 322 -22.03 10.58 3.42
CA GLN A 322 -21.91 10.23 4.84
C GLN A 322 -20.70 9.34 5.09
N ILE A 323 -20.56 8.24 4.33
CA ILE A 323 -19.43 7.31 4.52
C ILE A 323 -18.09 7.96 4.14
N PHE A 324 -18.08 8.84 3.13
CA PHE A 324 -16.91 9.63 2.78
C PHE A 324 -16.52 10.60 3.91
N GLY A 325 -17.51 11.26 4.51
CA GLY A 325 -17.31 12.12 5.68
C GLY A 325 -16.73 11.36 6.89
N TYR A 326 -17.26 10.18 7.21
CA TYR A 326 -16.71 9.31 8.26
C TYR A 326 -15.27 8.88 7.95
N SER A 327 -14.99 8.53 6.69
CA SER A 327 -13.64 8.16 6.24
C SER A 327 -12.64 9.31 6.42
N LEU A 328 -13.01 10.53 6.02
CA LEU A 328 -12.17 11.72 6.21
C LEU A 328 -11.98 12.06 7.70
N GLY A 329 -13.04 11.98 8.50
CA GLY A 329 -12.97 12.17 9.95
C GLY A 329 -12.02 11.18 10.61
N PHE A 330 -12.10 9.90 10.23
CA PHE A 330 -11.19 8.87 10.72
C PHE A 330 -9.73 9.11 10.31
N CYS A 331 -9.49 9.53 9.07
CA CYS A 331 -8.14 9.87 8.59
C CYS A 331 -7.55 11.08 9.35
N ALA A 332 -8.35 12.13 9.58
CA ALA A 332 -7.94 13.30 10.34
C ALA A 332 -7.64 12.95 11.80
N LEU A 333 -8.50 12.16 12.44
CA LEU A 333 -8.27 11.66 13.80
C LEU A 333 -7.00 10.81 13.88
N SER A 334 -6.80 9.93 12.91
CA SER A 334 -5.60 9.08 12.80
C SER A 334 -4.32 9.90 12.66
N MET A 335 -4.35 10.98 11.87
CA MET A 335 -3.23 11.91 11.73
C MET A 335 -2.86 12.55 13.08
N VAL A 336 -3.86 13.10 13.78
CA VAL A 336 -3.65 13.75 15.09
C VAL A 336 -3.18 12.73 16.13
N ALA A 337 -3.84 11.57 16.23
CA ALA A 337 -3.49 10.53 17.18
C ALA A 337 -2.07 9.98 16.95
N ALA A 338 -1.69 9.72 15.70
CA ALA A 338 -0.33 9.27 15.37
C ALA A 338 0.72 10.35 15.65
N TRP A 339 0.40 11.62 15.38
CA TRP A 339 1.28 12.73 15.73
C TRP A 339 1.49 12.82 17.25
N ILE A 340 0.41 12.79 18.04
CA ILE A 340 0.47 12.77 19.51
C ILE A 340 1.29 11.57 19.99
N TRP A 341 1.05 10.37 19.44
CA TRP A 341 1.80 9.17 19.79
C TRP A 341 3.30 9.31 19.51
N SER A 342 3.67 10.03 18.45
CA SER A 342 5.06 10.29 18.08
C SER A 342 5.81 11.16 19.12
N LEU A 343 5.09 11.85 20.01
CA LEU A 343 5.68 12.57 21.14
C LEU A 343 6.19 11.62 22.23
N PHE A 344 5.57 10.44 22.37
CA PHE A 344 5.88 9.46 23.42
C PHE A 344 6.73 8.30 22.92
N ALA A 345 6.53 7.86 21.68
CA ALA A 345 7.18 6.67 21.13
C ALA A 345 7.68 6.88 19.70
N LYS A 346 8.82 6.25 19.40
CA LYS A 346 9.46 6.34 18.07
C LYS A 346 8.73 5.59 16.96
N ARG A 347 7.78 4.72 17.31
CA ARG A 347 7.06 3.79 16.42
C ARG A 347 5.65 3.60 16.95
N GLY A 348 4.72 3.27 16.05
CA GLY A 348 3.41 2.81 16.46
C GLY A 348 3.49 1.48 17.23
N PRO A 349 2.45 1.12 18.00
CA PRO A 349 2.43 -0.09 18.82
C PRO A 349 2.78 -1.37 18.05
N LEU A 350 2.13 -1.62 16.91
CA LEU A 350 2.36 -2.83 16.11
C LEU A 350 3.72 -2.80 15.40
N GLU A 351 4.21 -1.64 14.98
CA GLU A 351 5.57 -1.50 14.44
C GLU A 351 6.63 -1.77 15.50
N ALA A 352 6.38 -1.38 16.76
CA ALA A 352 7.25 -1.69 17.88
C ALA A 352 7.27 -3.20 18.16
N LEU A 353 6.11 -3.85 18.17
CA LEU A 353 5.99 -5.31 18.34
C LEU A 353 6.67 -6.08 17.19
N LEU A 354 6.44 -5.68 15.93
CA LEU A 354 7.12 -6.25 14.77
C LEU A 354 8.64 -6.11 14.88
N ARG A 355 9.13 -4.95 15.34
CA ARG A 355 10.57 -4.75 15.51
C ARG A 355 11.11 -5.67 16.60
N TRP A 356 10.43 -5.76 17.73
CA TRP A 356 10.82 -6.59 18.86
C TRP A 356 10.87 -8.07 18.48
N SER A 357 9.85 -8.59 17.77
CA SER A 357 9.79 -9.98 17.32
C SER A 357 10.81 -10.33 16.24
N THR A 358 11.41 -9.33 15.59
CA THR A 358 12.40 -9.54 14.52
C THR A 358 13.83 -9.28 14.97
N SER A 359 14.03 -8.58 16.10
CA SER A 359 15.33 -8.25 16.68
C SER A 359 15.85 -9.35 17.61
N PHE A 360 16.19 -10.52 17.06
CA PHE A 360 16.99 -11.50 17.78
C PHE A 360 18.45 -11.43 17.32
N PRO A 361 19.43 -11.45 18.25
CA PRO A 361 20.84 -11.58 17.89
C PRO A 361 21.04 -12.86 17.07
N ARG A 362 21.94 -12.77 16.09
CA ARG A 362 22.25 -13.88 15.19
C ARG A 362 22.97 -15.01 15.91
#